data_AF-A0A949ZIW8-F1
#
_entry.id   AF-A0A949ZIW8-F1
#
_cell.length_a   1.000
_cell.length_b   1.000
_cell.length_c   1.000
_cell.angle_alpha   90.00
_cell.angle_beta   90.00
_cell.angle_gamma   90.00
#
_symmetry.space_group_name_H-M   'P 1'
#
loop_
_entity.id
_entity.type
_entity.pdbx_description
1 polymer ?
#
loop_
_entity_poly.entity_id
_entity_poly.type
_entity_poly.pdbx_seq_one_letter_code
_entity_poly.pdbx_strand_id
1 'polypeptide(L)'
;FTGMPFVFAFWAVRQEAASAHLTLIFQHSRDRGLQPSSLDAICREWAPRTGISEAEVRSYLTENLCYELTAANLAGLEMFWKFAADEGILPELRPLRFAASPAGLEAARSPQQT
;
A
#
# COMPACT_ATOMS: atom_id res chain seq x y z
N PHE A 1 21.90 -2.20 -5.23
CA PHE A 1 20.62 -2.45 -5.92
C PHE A 1 20.04 -3.75 -5.38
N THR A 2 18.81 -3.76 -4.86
CA THR A 2 18.20 -4.92 -4.18
C THR A 2 17.29 -5.76 -5.07
N GLY A 3 16.81 -5.22 -6.19
CA GLY A 3 15.84 -5.88 -7.07
C GLY A 3 14.43 -6.01 -6.48
N MET A 4 14.18 -5.49 -5.27
CA MET A 4 12.88 -5.57 -4.58
C MET A 4 12.03 -4.32 -4.87
N PRO A 5 10.69 -4.43 -4.88
CA PRO A 5 9.83 -3.25 -4.91
C PRO A 5 10.00 -2.42 -3.64
N PHE A 6 9.73 -1.12 -3.75
CA PHE A 6 9.81 -0.18 -2.63
C PHE A 6 8.41 0.30 -2.21
N VAL A 7 8.17 0.38 -0.90
CA VAL A 7 6.91 0.88 -0.33
C VAL A 7 7.15 2.28 0.24
N PHE A 8 6.65 3.31 -0.44
CA PHE A 8 6.76 4.69 0.04
C PHE A 8 5.78 5.01 1.18
N ALA A 9 4.57 4.47 1.11
CA ALA A 9 3.53 4.71 2.10
C ALA A 9 2.51 3.56 2.12
N PHE A 10 1.84 3.40 3.26
CA PHE A 10 0.69 2.53 3.44
C PHE A 10 -0.26 3.13 4.49
N TRP A 11 -1.52 2.69 4.48
CA TRP A 11 -2.49 3.11 5.49
C TRP A 11 -2.28 2.34 6.79
N ALA A 12 -2.15 3.06 7.90
CA ALA A 12 -2.03 2.51 9.23
C ALA A 12 -3.03 3.18 10.17
N VAL A 13 -3.55 2.41 11.13
CA VAL A 13 -4.47 2.90 12.17
C VAL A 13 -4.02 2.38 13.52
N ARG A 14 -4.43 3.07 14.60
CA ARG A 14 -4.26 2.52 15.94
C ARG A 14 -5.12 1.26 16.08
N GLN A 15 -4.67 0.32 16.91
CA GLN A 15 -5.31 -0.99 17.05
C GLN A 15 -6.77 -0.87 17.51
N GLU A 16 -7.08 0.11 18.34
CA GLU A 16 -8.41 0.38 18.89
C GLU A 16 -9.38 0.94 17.84
N ALA A 17 -8.84 1.51 16.76
CA ALA A 17 -9.61 2.03 15.62
C ALA A 17 -9.65 1.07 14.43
N ALA A 18 -8.98 -0.08 14.52
CA ALA A 18 -8.94 -1.06 13.44
C ALA A 18 -10.31 -1.71 13.24
N SER A 19 -10.88 -1.55 12.06
CA SER A 19 -12.19 -2.10 11.70
C SER A 19 -12.19 -2.58 10.26
N ALA A 20 -12.77 -3.76 10.03
CA ALA A 20 -12.98 -4.32 8.69
C ALA A 20 -13.81 -3.38 7.79
N HIS A 21 -14.75 -2.65 8.38
CA HIS A 21 -15.55 -1.67 7.65
C HIS A 21 -14.70 -0.50 7.14
N LEU A 22 -13.76 -0.02 7.97
CA LEU A 22 -12.84 1.04 7.57
C LEU A 22 -11.94 0.57 6.42
N THR A 23 -11.40 -0.64 6.51
CA THR A 23 -10.62 -1.26 5.43
C THR A 23 -11.39 -1.27 4.11
N LEU A 24 -12.65 -1.70 4.13
CA LEU A 24 -13.51 -1.72 2.93
C LEU A 24 -13.74 -0.32 2.35
N ILE A 25 -13.95 0.69 3.19
CA ILE A 25 -14.13 2.08 2.72
C ILE A 25 -12.90 2.56 1.94
N PHE A 26 -11.69 2.33 2.48
CA PHE A 26 -10.46 2.76 1.81
C PHE A 26 -10.20 1.99 0.52
N GLN A 27 -10.45 0.67 0.51
CA GLN A 27 -10.34 -0.15 -0.70
C GLN A 27 -11.31 0.34 -1.79
N HIS A 28 -12.57 0.56 -1.43
CA HIS A 28 -13.58 1.03 -2.38
C HIS A 28 -13.30 2.43 -2.90
N SER A 29 -12.76 3.31 -2.05
CA SER A 29 -12.32 4.65 -2.45
C SER A 29 -11.20 4.58 -3.49
N ARG A 30 -10.17 3.75 -3.25
CA ARG A 30 -9.10 3.49 -4.21
C ARG A 30 -9.65 2.95 -5.53
N ASP A 31 -10.47 1.90 -5.47
CA ASP A 31 -10.98 1.21 -6.65
C ASP A 31 -11.88 2.12 -7.50
N ARG A 32 -12.65 3.00 -6.86
CA ARG A 32 -13.41 4.07 -7.53
C ARG A 32 -12.50 5.13 -8.14
N GLY A 33 -11.45 5.56 -7.44
CA GLY A 33 -10.49 6.54 -7.94
C GLY A 33 -9.77 6.07 -9.20
N LEU A 34 -9.59 4.76 -9.36
CA LEU A 34 -8.96 4.12 -10.51
C LEU A 34 -9.90 3.84 -11.68
N GLN A 35 -11.20 4.12 -11.56
CA GLN A 35 -12.11 4.01 -12.70
C GLN A 35 -11.77 5.06 -13.76
N PRO A 36 -11.95 4.76 -15.07
CA PRO A 36 -11.56 5.67 -16.15
C PRO A 36 -12.12 7.09 -16.01
N SER A 37 -13.41 7.22 -15.66
CA SER A 37 -14.05 8.54 -15.47
C SER A 37 -13.51 9.32 -14.27
N SER A 38 -13.16 8.62 -13.19
CA SER A 38 -12.53 9.24 -12.02
C SER A 38 -11.12 9.71 -12.36
N LEU A 39 -10.34 8.88 -13.06
CA LEU A 39 -8.99 9.25 -13.50
C LEU A 39 -9.02 10.48 -14.41
N ASP A 40 -9.96 10.56 -15.35
CA ASP A 40 -10.10 11.74 -16.22
C ASP A 40 -10.39 13.02 -15.41
N ALA A 41 -11.25 12.93 -14.41
CA ALA A 41 -11.55 14.05 -13.51
C ALA A 41 -10.31 14.44 -12.68
N ILE A 42 -9.60 13.46 -12.12
CA ILE A 42 -8.37 13.68 -11.33
C ILE A 42 -7.29 14.33 -12.20
N CYS A 43 -7.05 13.82 -13.41
CA CYS A 43 -6.01 14.36 -14.30
C CYS A 43 -6.31 15.82 -14.66
N ARG A 44 -7.55 16.13 -15.03
CA ARG A 44 -8.00 17.50 -15.35
C ARG A 44 -7.86 18.46 -14.17
N GLU A 45 -8.13 17.99 -12.96
CA GLU A 45 -8.00 18.82 -11.75
C GLU A 45 -6.55 19.05 -11.35
N TRP A 46 -5.70 18.02 -11.42
CA TRP A 46 -4.35 18.05 -10.85
C TRP A 46 -3.28 18.54 -11.82
N ALA A 47 -3.41 18.30 -13.13
CA ALA A 47 -2.48 18.78 -14.13
C ALA A 47 -2.13 20.28 -13.99
N PRO A 48 -3.10 21.23 -13.92
CA PRO A 48 -2.77 22.64 -13.75
C PRO A 48 -2.18 22.98 -12.37
N ARG A 49 -2.44 22.18 -11.33
CA ARG A 49 -1.93 22.42 -9.97
C ARG A 49 -0.49 21.95 -9.80
N THR A 50 -0.09 20.91 -10.52
CA THR A 50 1.26 20.34 -10.47
C THR A 50 2.16 20.88 -11.58
N GLY A 51 1.59 21.48 -12.64
CA GLY A 51 2.34 21.91 -13.82
C GLY A 51 2.76 20.75 -14.74
N ILE A 52 2.16 19.57 -14.55
CA ILE A 52 2.41 18.35 -15.32
C ILE A 52 1.23 18.14 -16.29
N SER A 53 1.46 17.58 -17.48
CA SER A 53 0.36 17.35 -18.43
C SER A 53 -0.64 16.30 -17.91
N GLU A 54 -1.89 16.36 -18.35
CA GLU A 54 -2.91 15.36 -17.97
C GLU A 54 -2.47 13.92 -18.30
N ALA A 55 -1.79 13.74 -19.44
CA ALA A 55 -1.29 12.44 -19.87
C ALA A 55 -0.19 11.89 -18.93
N GLU A 56 0.72 12.75 -18.49
CA GLU A 56 1.77 12.37 -17.52
C GLU A 56 1.19 12.10 -16.13
N VAL A 57 0.22 12.90 -15.67
CA VAL A 57 -0.49 12.61 -14.41
C VAL A 57 -1.18 11.24 -14.48
N ARG A 58 -1.85 10.96 -15.60
CA ARG A 58 -2.52 9.67 -15.82
C ARG A 58 -1.52 8.52 -15.77
N SER A 59 -0.44 8.60 -16.56
CA SER A 59 0.61 7.57 -16.61
C SER A 59 1.21 7.35 -15.22
N TYR A 60 1.52 8.42 -14.48
CA TYR A 60 2.00 8.31 -13.11
C TYR A 60 1.05 7.54 -12.20
N LEU A 61 -0.25 7.85 -12.26
CA LEU A 61 -1.27 7.21 -11.43
C LEU A 61 -1.55 5.75 -11.83
N THR A 62 -1.38 5.37 -13.09
CA THR A 62 -1.78 4.03 -13.57
C THR A 62 -0.62 3.07 -13.83
N GLU A 63 0.57 3.59 -14.10
CA GLU A 63 1.72 2.80 -14.55
C GLU A 63 2.89 2.86 -13.56
N ASN A 64 3.09 3.99 -12.88
CA ASN A 64 4.21 4.15 -11.94
C ASN A 64 3.84 3.81 -10.50
N LEU A 65 2.57 3.94 -10.12
CA LEU A 65 2.09 3.65 -8.77
C LEU A 65 1.48 2.26 -8.66
N CYS A 66 1.87 1.54 -7.60
CA CYS A 66 1.22 0.30 -7.17
C CYS A 66 0.45 0.58 -5.87
N TYR A 67 -0.87 0.39 -5.91
CA TYR A 67 -1.76 0.63 -4.76
C TYR A 67 -2.11 -0.65 -3.98
N GLU A 68 -1.41 -1.73 -4.27
CA GLU A 68 -1.55 -3.01 -3.57
C GLU A 68 -0.32 -3.26 -2.70
N LEU A 69 -0.56 -3.85 -1.54
CA LEU A 69 0.50 -4.24 -0.63
C LEU A 69 0.69 -5.76 -0.71
N THR A 70 1.33 -6.21 -1.79
CA THR A 70 1.56 -7.63 -2.06
C THR A 70 2.66 -8.22 -1.15
N ALA A 71 2.82 -9.55 -1.17
CA ALA A 71 3.90 -10.22 -0.46
C ALA A 71 5.30 -9.72 -0.89
N ALA A 72 5.50 -9.40 -2.17
CA ALA A 72 6.76 -8.84 -2.65
C ALA A 72 7.01 -7.43 -2.11
N ASN A 73 5.96 -6.60 -2.01
CA ASN A 73 6.04 -5.28 -1.39
C ASN A 73 6.39 -5.38 0.09
N LEU A 74 5.79 -6.33 0.82
CA LEU A 74 6.08 -6.57 2.23
C LEU A 74 7.52 -7.03 2.45
N ALA A 75 8.02 -7.96 1.63
CA ALA A 75 9.41 -8.39 1.69
C ALA A 75 10.40 -7.23 1.43
N GLY A 76 10.08 -6.35 0.48
CA GLY A 76 10.86 -5.13 0.23
C GLY A 76 10.84 -4.16 1.41
N LEU A 77 9.67 -3.95 2.03
CA LEU A 77 9.52 -3.11 3.22
C LEU A 77 10.29 -3.66 4.43
N GLU A 78 10.19 -4.96 4.69
CA GLU A 78 10.95 -5.61 5.77
C GLU A 78 12.46 -5.51 5.55
N MET A 79 12.93 -5.64 4.30
CA MET A 79 14.33 -5.42 3.95
C MET A 79 14.76 -3.97 4.20
N PHE A 80 13.93 -3.00 3.82
CA PHE A 80 14.21 -1.58 4.09
C PHE A 80 14.32 -1.29 5.60
N TRP A 81 13.40 -1.82 6.42
CA TRP A 81 13.47 -1.64 7.87
C TRP A 81 14.68 -2.32 8.51
N LYS A 82 15.13 -3.46 7.99
CA LYS A 82 16.38 -4.10 8.44
C LYS A 82 17.56 -3.17 8.24
N PHE A 83 17.74 -2.63 7.04
CA PHE A 83 18.81 -1.66 6.79
C PHE A 83 18.69 -0.40 7.65
N ALA A 84 17.48 0.12 7.85
CA ALA A 84 17.28 1.29 8.71
C ALA A 84 17.58 1.00 10.19
N ALA A 85 17.35 -0.22 10.66
CA ALA A 85 17.73 -0.64 12.01
C ALA A 85 19.25 -0.84 12.15
N ASP A 86 19.89 -1.43 11.14
CA ASP A 86 21.36 -1.61 11.10
C ASP A 86 22.10 -0.25 11.13
N GLU A 87 21.53 0.77 10.49
CA GLU A 87 22.02 2.16 10.53
C GLU A 87 21.59 2.94 11.79
N GLY A 88 20.88 2.31 12.72
CA GLY A 88 20.44 2.94 13.98
C GLY A 88 19.35 4.01 13.83
N ILE A 89 18.69 4.10 12.67
CA ILE A 89 17.60 5.05 12.40
C ILE A 89 16.31 4.60 13.09
N LEU A 90 16.04 3.29 13.06
CA LEU A 90 14.89 2.71 13.75
C LEU A 90 15.29 2.21 15.14
N PRO A 91 14.58 2.62 16.21
CA PRO A 91 14.88 2.16 17.56
C PRO A 91 14.52 0.68 17.77
N GLU A 92 13.50 0.19 17.06
CA GLU A 92 13.05 -1.21 17.12
C GLU A 92 12.37 -1.62 15.81
N LEU A 93 12.70 -2.83 15.35
CA LEU A 93 12.00 -3.51 14.26
C LEU A 93 10.72 -4.17 14.80
N ARG A 94 9.56 -3.60 14.46
CA ARG A 94 8.26 -4.16 14.85
C ARG A 94 7.54 -4.74 13.63
N PRO A 95 7.03 -5.99 13.72
CA PRO A 95 6.29 -6.59 12.63
C PRO A 95 4.96 -5.86 12.40
N LEU A 96 4.54 -5.78 11.13
CA LEU A 96 3.23 -5.25 10.78
C LEU A 96 2.11 -6.12 11.34
N ARG A 97 1.08 -5.47 11.88
CA ARG A 97 -0.19 -6.11 12.22
C ARG A 97 -1.26 -5.56 11.29
N PHE A 98 -1.88 -6.45 10.53
CA PHE A 98 -2.95 -6.07 9.61
C PHE A 98 -4.29 -6.01 10.34
N ALA A 99 -5.07 -4.96 10.07
CA ALA A 99 -6.47 -4.93 10.49
C ALA A 99 -7.19 -6.12 9.86
N ALA A 100 -8.00 -6.83 10.64
CA ALA A 100 -8.71 -8.01 10.15
C ALA A 100 -9.49 -7.69 8.86
N SER A 101 -9.32 -8.53 7.84
CA SER A 101 -10.17 -8.51 6.65
C SER A 101 -11.58 -9.00 7.04
N PRO A 102 -12.66 -8.45 6.44
CA PRO A 102 -14.01 -8.98 6.64
C PRO A 102 -14.16 -10.44 6.17
N ALA A 103 -13.23 -10.95 5.37
CA ALA A 103 -13.05 -12.39 5.17
C ALA A 103 -12.06 -12.90 6.22
N GLY A 104 -12.59 -13.49 7.30
CA GLY A 104 -11.79 -14.06 8.37
C GLY A 104 -10.80 -15.11 7.87
N LEU A 105 -9.66 -15.18 8.55
CA LEU A 105 -9.10 -16.42 9.10
C LEU A 105 -9.45 -17.73 8.34
N GLU A 106 -9.08 -17.86 7.07
CA GLU A 106 -9.18 -19.15 6.36
C GLU A 106 -8.00 -19.38 5.41
N ALA A 107 -6.79 -19.19 5.94
CA ALA A 107 -5.59 -19.80 5.38
C ALA A 107 -4.65 -20.16 6.53
N ALA A 108 -5.07 -21.18 7.27
CA ALA A 108 -4.22 -22.23 7.81
C ALA A 108 -2.76 -21.85 8.07
N ARG A 109 -2.51 -21.41 9.32
CA ARG A 109 -1.41 -21.98 10.08
C ARG A 109 -1.68 -23.48 10.24
N SER A 110 -1.31 -24.28 9.24
CA SER A 110 -1.12 -25.71 9.41
C SER A 110 0.30 -26.06 8.96
N PRO A 111 1.21 -26.36 9.89
CA PRO A 111 2.43 -27.08 9.56
C PRO A 111 2.05 -28.54 9.29
N GLN A 112 2.15 -29.00 8.05
CA GLN A 112 2.22 -30.44 7.82
C GLN A 112 3.64 -30.90 8.16
N GLN A 113 3.78 -31.40 9.38
CA GLN A 113 4.77 -32.40 9.75
C GLN A 113 4.19 -33.80 9.51
N THR A 114 5.11 -34.71 9.18
CA THR A 114 5.02 -36.17 8.89
C THR A 114 4.38 -36.58 7.58
#